data_AF-A0AAU2WSC7-F1
#
_entry.id   AF-A0AAU2WSC7-F1
#
_cell.length_a   1.000
_cell.length_b   1.000
_cell.length_c   1.000
_cell.angle_alpha   90.00
_cell.angle_beta   90.00
_cell.angle_gamma   90.00
#
_symmetry.space_group_name_H-M   'P 1'
#
loop_
_entity.id
_entity.type
_entity.pdbx_description
1 polymer ?
#
loop_
_entity_poly.entity_id
_entity_poly.type
_entity_poly.pdbx_seq_one_letter_code
_entity_poly.pdbx_strand_id
1 'polypeptide(L)'
;MKQFVLVAGFDYEFTGVDFRQFCENRRKRIIRDNSAREELRFTVLDFKAGETVETTVTYPGGVKQEASKQVATFRPVGRSSYHTVRTPDGTDHVRFKPGQFDTMSILDTYAAVVDIGTTAPGTLAELSVFSHAWAGGPILVNSDNDRSVVVPARPNIGAGGGTITVALGSTTLRDPDDRDPRVELDFVPPTMEADDRALFAKAFAKNALVWLWGCQATEAVHNVLSRLEHSKDYRITGLGDEDVVTLTNVAKEGVDFMEQILEPLLGKFPKPRSTVTLKFKFVKFFACVANRMSYAAHIADVAKVETRAAPMGAGSNYDTGPLPLMRVDPVYAAHFTFYRNYLNRKFDPDGRQYMIFTPGEGCVKPAKPKP
;
A
#
# COMPACT_ATOMS: atom_id res chain seq x y z
N MET A 1 1.11 24.46 -14.02
CA MET A 1 -0.05 23.71 -13.50
C MET A 1 0.45 22.53 -12.68
N LYS A 2 -0.06 22.35 -11.45
CA LYS A 2 0.25 21.18 -10.59
C LYS A 2 -0.78 20.09 -10.80
N GLN A 3 -0.36 18.83 -10.84
CA GLN A 3 -1.24 17.68 -11.06
C GLN A 3 -1.34 16.81 -9.81
N PHE A 4 -2.50 16.21 -9.60
CA PHE A 4 -2.80 15.35 -8.46
C PHE A 4 -3.57 14.13 -8.97
N VAL A 5 -3.10 12.93 -8.63
CA VAL A 5 -3.80 11.68 -8.94
C VAL A 5 -4.37 11.13 -7.64
N LEU A 6 -5.70 11.00 -7.57
CA LEU A 6 -6.42 10.51 -6.38
C LEU A 6 -7.15 9.23 -6.77
N VAL A 7 -6.92 8.14 -6.04
CA VAL A 7 -7.49 6.83 -6.32
C VAL A 7 -8.46 6.47 -5.20
N ALA A 8 -9.70 6.17 -5.56
CA ALA A 8 -10.72 5.65 -4.67
C ALA A 8 -10.92 4.16 -4.95
N GLY A 9 -10.50 3.32 -4.01
CA GLY A 9 -10.79 1.88 -4.03
C GLY A 9 -12.26 1.58 -3.74
N PHE A 10 -12.56 0.30 -3.54
CA PHE A 10 -13.89 -0.20 -3.24
C PHE A 10 -13.92 -0.81 -1.83
N ASP A 11 -15.00 -0.54 -1.09
CA ASP A 11 -15.27 -1.16 0.20
C ASP A 11 -15.81 -2.59 0.02
N TYR A 12 -14.90 -3.54 -0.20
CA TYR A 12 -15.24 -4.95 -0.40
C TYR A 12 -15.83 -5.62 0.84
N GLU A 13 -15.68 -5.02 2.01
CA GLU A 13 -16.30 -5.49 3.26
C GLU A 13 -17.77 -5.06 3.34
N PHE A 14 -18.21 -4.16 2.46
CA PHE A 14 -19.58 -3.63 2.40
C PHE A 14 -20.04 -3.01 3.72
N THR A 15 -19.12 -2.34 4.42
CA THR A 15 -19.38 -1.61 5.66
C THR A 15 -20.03 -0.24 5.42
N GLY A 16 -20.06 0.21 4.16
CA GLY A 16 -20.69 1.46 3.72
C GLY A 16 -19.71 2.61 3.50
N VAL A 17 -18.41 2.31 3.42
CA VAL A 17 -17.36 3.31 3.25
C VAL A 17 -17.33 3.77 1.79
N ASP A 18 -17.22 5.07 1.57
CA ASP A 18 -17.08 5.67 0.25
C ASP A 18 -15.72 6.35 0.10
N PHE A 19 -14.75 5.63 -0.45
CA PHE A 19 -13.40 6.17 -0.69
C PHE A 19 -13.39 7.36 -1.66
N ARG A 20 -14.42 7.51 -2.52
CA ARG A 20 -14.55 8.70 -3.38
C ARG A 20 -14.74 9.96 -2.55
N GLN A 21 -15.44 9.86 -1.43
CA GLN A 21 -15.61 10.99 -0.51
C GLN A 21 -14.26 11.47 0.04
N PHE A 22 -13.32 10.57 0.31
CA PHE A 22 -11.98 10.96 0.77
C PHE A 22 -11.16 11.63 -0.33
N CYS A 23 -11.26 11.18 -1.58
CA CYS A 23 -10.66 11.88 -2.72
C CYS A 23 -11.19 13.32 -2.82
N GLU A 24 -12.51 13.52 -2.74
CA GLU A 24 -13.10 14.86 -2.76
C GLU A 24 -12.69 15.72 -1.56
N ASN A 25 -12.58 15.12 -0.36
CA ASN A 25 -12.12 15.81 0.83
C ASN A 25 -10.66 16.23 0.70
N ARG A 26 -9.79 15.38 0.15
CA ARG A 26 -8.37 15.70 -0.10
C ARG A 26 -8.24 16.80 -1.14
N ARG A 27 -8.99 16.72 -2.25
CA ARG A 27 -9.07 17.77 -3.27
C ARG A 27 -9.47 19.12 -2.67
N LYS A 28 -10.56 19.15 -1.87
CA LYS A 28 -11.02 20.38 -1.19
C LYS A 28 -9.97 20.97 -0.26
N ARG A 29 -9.23 20.13 0.49
CA ARG A 29 -8.11 20.57 1.34
C ARG A 29 -6.98 21.18 0.51
N ILE A 30 -6.56 20.52 -0.57
CA ILE A 30 -5.52 21.02 -1.47
C ILE A 30 -5.93 22.38 -2.08
N ILE A 31 -7.17 22.51 -2.56
CA ILE A 31 -7.68 23.78 -3.11
C ILE A 31 -7.71 24.88 -2.05
N ARG A 32 -8.13 24.55 -0.82
CA ARG A 32 -8.15 25.50 0.31
C ARG A 32 -6.74 25.98 0.66
N ASP A 33 -5.76 25.08 0.64
CA ASP A 33 -4.39 25.36 1.03
C ASP A 33 -3.58 26.01 -0.12
N ASN A 34 -4.13 26.05 -1.35
CA ASN A 34 -3.59 26.74 -2.53
C ASN A 34 -3.74 28.28 -2.46
N SER A 35 -3.11 28.89 -1.46
CA SER A 35 -3.12 30.35 -1.26
C SER A 35 -2.50 31.14 -2.42
N ALA A 36 -1.54 30.54 -3.14
CA ALA A 36 -0.92 31.10 -4.33
C ALA A 36 -1.84 31.10 -5.56
N ARG A 37 -3.01 30.45 -5.49
CA ARG A 37 -3.99 30.35 -6.59
C ARG A 37 -3.37 29.80 -7.88
N GLU A 38 -2.46 28.84 -7.73
CA GLU A 38 -1.88 28.13 -8.87
C GLU A 38 -2.95 27.31 -9.56
N GLU A 39 -2.82 27.11 -10.87
CA GLU A 39 -3.68 26.18 -11.61
C GLU A 39 -3.41 24.73 -11.17
N LEU A 40 -4.50 24.03 -10.86
CA LEU A 40 -4.47 22.65 -10.38
C LEU A 40 -5.25 21.75 -11.34
N ARG A 41 -4.76 20.53 -11.54
CA ARG A 41 -5.50 19.44 -12.19
C ARG A 41 -5.57 18.25 -11.26
N PHE A 42 -6.77 17.71 -11.09
CA PHE A 42 -7.03 16.50 -10.32
C PHE A 42 -7.53 15.42 -11.25
N THR A 43 -6.91 14.25 -11.24
CA THR A 43 -7.38 13.05 -11.91
C THR A 43 -7.86 12.09 -10.83
N VAL A 44 -9.17 11.83 -10.76
CA VAL A 44 -9.75 10.92 -9.79
C VAL A 44 -10.13 9.62 -10.48
N LEU A 45 -9.53 8.52 -10.05
CA LEU A 45 -9.83 7.16 -10.48
C LEU A 45 -10.76 6.52 -9.44
N ASP A 46 -12.02 6.26 -9.83
CA ASP A 46 -13.05 5.72 -8.95
C ASP A 46 -13.39 4.29 -9.35
N PHE A 47 -12.90 3.32 -8.57
CA PHE A 47 -13.09 1.89 -8.84
C PHE A 47 -14.55 1.45 -8.67
N LYS A 48 -15.30 2.08 -7.75
CA LYS A 48 -16.71 1.77 -7.51
C LYS A 48 -17.55 2.18 -8.72
N ALA A 49 -17.40 3.42 -9.15
CA ALA A 49 -18.12 3.95 -10.31
C ALA A 49 -17.58 3.38 -11.63
N GLY A 50 -16.32 2.94 -11.67
CA GLY A 50 -15.64 2.56 -12.91
C GLY A 50 -15.34 3.79 -13.76
N GLU A 51 -14.93 4.91 -13.17
CA GLU A 51 -14.78 6.18 -13.89
C GLU A 51 -13.46 6.86 -13.58
N THR A 52 -12.87 7.49 -14.60
CA THR A 52 -11.79 8.47 -14.40
C THR A 52 -12.31 9.85 -14.73
N VAL A 53 -12.23 10.76 -13.76
CA VAL A 53 -12.69 12.15 -13.89
C VAL A 53 -11.54 13.10 -13.70
N GLU A 54 -11.31 13.96 -14.69
CA GLU A 54 -10.37 15.08 -14.57
C GLU A 54 -11.12 16.33 -14.16
N THR A 55 -10.60 17.05 -13.16
CA THR A 55 -11.09 18.36 -12.74
C THR A 55 -9.95 19.36 -12.77
N THR A 56 -10.12 20.44 -13.54
CA THR A 56 -9.18 21.56 -13.57
C THR A 56 -9.72 22.71 -12.73
N VAL A 57 -8.86 23.32 -11.93
CA VAL A 57 -9.14 24.49 -11.11
C VAL A 57 -8.28 25.64 -11.59
N THR A 58 -8.90 26.73 -12.04
CA THR A 58 -8.25 27.94 -12.53
C THR A 58 -8.72 29.17 -11.75
N TYR A 59 -8.01 30.28 -11.91
CA TYR A 59 -8.31 31.53 -11.20
C TYR A 59 -8.30 32.77 -12.12
N PRO A 60 -9.08 32.78 -13.23
CA PRO A 60 -9.14 33.95 -14.11
C PRO A 60 -9.70 35.16 -13.36
N GLY A 61 -9.00 36.30 -13.48
CA GLY A 61 -9.34 37.50 -12.69
C GLY A 61 -9.29 37.30 -11.17
N GLY A 62 -8.58 36.27 -10.70
CA GLY A 62 -8.49 35.90 -9.29
C GLY A 62 -9.70 35.15 -8.72
N VAL A 63 -10.71 34.82 -9.54
CA VAL A 63 -11.91 34.10 -9.11
C VAL A 63 -11.76 32.61 -9.40
N LYS A 64 -11.99 31.75 -8.41
CA LYS A 64 -11.92 30.29 -8.59
C LYS A 64 -12.97 29.82 -9.61
N GLN A 65 -12.52 29.06 -10.60
CA GLN A 65 -13.37 28.31 -11.53
C GLN A 65 -12.97 26.84 -11.52
N GLU A 66 -13.96 25.95 -11.65
CA GLU A 66 -13.74 24.50 -11.71
C GLU A 66 -14.44 23.95 -12.96
N ALA A 67 -13.74 23.10 -13.71
CA ALA A 67 -14.29 22.38 -14.85
C ALA A 67 -13.91 20.91 -14.75
N SER A 68 -14.90 20.03 -14.85
CA SER A 68 -14.72 18.58 -14.77
C SER A 68 -15.13 17.90 -16.08
N LYS A 69 -14.42 16.83 -16.44
CA LYS A 69 -14.77 15.95 -17.55
C LYS A 69 -14.44 14.51 -17.18
N GLN A 70 -15.29 13.58 -17.62
CA GLN A 70 -14.97 12.16 -17.59
C GLN A 70 -14.03 11.85 -18.76
N VAL A 71 -12.93 11.15 -18.50
CA VAL A 71 -11.91 10.83 -19.50
C VAL A 71 -11.81 9.33 -19.80
N ALA A 72 -12.32 8.49 -18.89
CA ALA A 72 -12.43 7.06 -19.12
C ALA A 72 -13.62 6.46 -18.35
N THR A 73 -14.13 5.35 -18.88
CA THR A 73 -15.23 4.56 -18.30
C THR A 73 -14.86 3.08 -18.38
N PHE A 74 -15.14 2.38 -17.29
CA PHE A 74 -14.91 0.97 -17.04
C PHE A 74 -16.21 0.36 -16.52
N ARG A 75 -16.27 -0.97 -16.40
CA ARG A 75 -17.38 -1.60 -15.72
C ARG A 75 -17.39 -1.22 -14.23
N PRO A 76 -18.52 -0.72 -13.68
CA PRO A 76 -18.63 -0.43 -12.26
C PRO A 76 -18.47 -1.69 -11.40
N VAL A 77 -17.98 -1.51 -10.18
CA VAL A 77 -17.82 -2.58 -9.19
C VAL A 77 -18.91 -2.48 -8.14
N GLY A 78 -19.56 -3.60 -7.83
CA GLY A 78 -20.59 -3.70 -6.81
C GLY A 78 -20.64 -5.10 -6.21
N ARG A 79 -21.60 -5.37 -5.32
CA ARG A 79 -21.71 -6.67 -4.63
C ARG A 79 -21.78 -7.87 -5.59
N SER A 80 -22.35 -7.70 -6.79
CA SER A 80 -22.39 -8.74 -7.83
C SER A 80 -21.01 -9.14 -8.37
N SER A 81 -20.01 -8.27 -8.24
CA SER A 81 -18.60 -8.51 -8.62
C SER A 81 -17.86 -9.45 -7.67
N TYR A 82 -18.48 -9.88 -6.57
CA TYR A 82 -17.83 -10.65 -5.51
C TYR A 82 -18.44 -12.02 -5.32
N HIS A 83 -17.64 -12.91 -4.74
CA HIS A 83 -18.03 -14.22 -4.23
C HIS A 83 -17.45 -14.43 -2.84
N THR A 84 -17.94 -15.44 -2.12
CA THR A 84 -17.42 -15.82 -0.81
C THR A 84 -16.52 -17.05 -0.97
N VAL A 85 -15.29 -16.95 -0.47
CA VAL A 85 -14.32 -18.04 -0.38
C VAL A 85 -14.19 -18.43 1.07
N ARG A 86 -14.31 -19.73 1.37
CA ARG A 86 -14.12 -20.25 2.72
C ARG A 86 -12.69 -20.77 2.87
N THR A 87 -11.96 -20.26 3.85
CA THR A 87 -10.58 -20.70 4.15
C THR A 87 -10.58 -22.03 4.89
N PRO A 88 -9.44 -22.75 4.92
CA PRO A 88 -9.32 -24.04 5.61
C PRO A 88 -9.62 -24.00 7.11
N ASP A 89 -9.46 -22.84 7.76
CA ASP A 89 -9.82 -22.61 9.17
C ASP A 89 -11.33 -22.36 9.38
N GLY A 90 -12.11 -22.35 8.29
CA GLY A 90 -13.56 -22.19 8.32
C GLY A 90 -14.06 -20.76 8.23
N THR A 91 -13.18 -19.77 8.05
CA THR A 91 -13.52 -18.34 7.91
C THR A 91 -14.01 -18.01 6.50
N ASP A 92 -15.04 -17.17 6.40
CA ASP A 92 -15.56 -16.71 5.10
C ASP A 92 -14.89 -15.38 4.72
N HIS A 93 -14.35 -15.32 3.51
CA HIS A 93 -13.72 -14.12 2.94
C HIS A 93 -14.43 -13.71 1.66
N VAL A 94 -14.73 -12.42 1.53
CA VAL A 94 -15.28 -11.84 0.30
C VAL A 94 -14.13 -11.60 -0.68
N ARG A 95 -14.21 -12.13 -1.90
CA ARG A 95 -13.19 -11.97 -2.94
C ARG A 95 -13.78 -11.51 -4.26
N PHE A 96 -13.03 -10.67 -4.98
CA PHE A 96 -13.39 -10.25 -6.32
C PHE A 96 -13.42 -11.46 -7.26
N LYS A 97 -14.45 -11.58 -8.09
CA LYS A 97 -14.54 -12.69 -9.05
C LYS A 97 -13.50 -12.52 -10.16
N PRO A 98 -12.90 -13.61 -10.66
CA PRO A 98 -12.07 -13.56 -11.87
C PRO A 98 -12.93 -13.27 -13.12
N GLY A 99 -12.28 -12.95 -14.23
CA GLY A 99 -12.87 -12.72 -15.55
C GLY A 99 -13.48 -11.33 -15.75
N GLN A 100 -13.29 -10.40 -14.81
CA GLN A 100 -13.87 -9.05 -14.87
C GLN A 100 -12.93 -8.06 -15.57
N PHE A 101 -12.53 -8.40 -16.80
CA PHE A 101 -11.41 -7.72 -17.48
C PHE A 101 -11.66 -6.25 -17.85
N ASP A 102 -12.93 -5.86 -17.92
CA ASP A 102 -13.43 -4.53 -18.25
C ASP A 102 -13.55 -3.60 -17.03
N THR A 103 -13.16 -4.06 -15.84
CA THR A 103 -13.08 -3.25 -14.62
C THR A 103 -11.72 -2.57 -14.50
N MET A 104 -11.68 -1.44 -13.82
CA MET A 104 -10.44 -0.70 -13.55
C MET A 104 -9.42 -1.56 -12.77
N SER A 105 -8.13 -1.35 -13.03
CA SER A 105 -6.99 -2.01 -12.39
C SER A 105 -6.01 -0.99 -11.83
N ILE A 106 -5.16 -1.41 -10.89
CA ILE A 106 -3.99 -0.63 -10.48
C ILE A 106 -3.12 -0.19 -11.68
N LEU A 107 -3.10 -1.00 -12.76
CA LEU A 107 -2.35 -0.67 -13.97
C LEU A 107 -2.85 0.61 -14.64
N ASP A 108 -4.16 0.92 -14.55
CA ASP A 108 -4.72 2.18 -15.06
C ASP A 108 -4.21 3.38 -14.25
N THR A 109 -3.98 3.19 -12.95
CA THR A 109 -3.35 4.21 -12.10
C THR A 109 -1.90 4.46 -12.53
N TYR A 110 -1.13 3.39 -12.78
CA TYR A 110 0.24 3.53 -13.26
C TYR A 110 0.29 4.20 -14.64
N ALA A 111 -0.60 3.82 -15.54
CA ALA A 111 -0.72 4.44 -16.86
C ALA A 111 -1.01 5.94 -16.77
N ALA A 112 -1.89 6.37 -15.86
CA ALA A 112 -2.15 7.80 -15.63
C ALA A 112 -0.90 8.56 -15.15
N VAL A 113 -0.07 7.93 -14.31
CA VAL A 113 1.19 8.54 -13.85
C VAL A 113 2.23 8.57 -14.97
N VAL A 114 2.38 7.48 -15.72
CA VAL A 114 3.30 7.40 -16.88
C VAL A 114 2.91 8.43 -17.95
N ASP A 115 1.62 8.63 -18.21
CA ASP A 115 1.13 9.66 -19.14
C ASP A 115 1.57 11.06 -18.69
N ILE A 116 1.48 11.39 -17.39
CA ILE A 116 2.02 12.65 -16.87
C ILE A 116 3.54 12.72 -17.06
N GLY A 117 4.27 11.63 -16.79
CA GLY A 117 5.72 11.56 -17.02
C GLY A 117 6.13 11.79 -18.48
N THR A 118 5.25 11.43 -19.40
CA THR A 118 5.41 11.58 -20.84
C THR A 118 5.06 13.00 -21.29
N THR A 119 3.89 13.50 -20.91
CA THR A 119 3.28 14.71 -21.47
C THR A 119 3.57 15.98 -20.66
N ALA A 120 3.79 15.84 -19.36
CA ALA A 120 4.00 16.94 -18.43
C ALA A 120 4.95 16.53 -17.28
N PRO A 121 6.21 16.15 -17.58
CA PRO A 121 7.15 15.66 -16.58
C PRO A 121 7.38 16.67 -15.45
N GLY A 122 7.54 16.17 -14.23
CA GLY A 122 7.83 16.99 -13.06
C GLY A 122 6.65 17.81 -12.55
N THR A 123 5.41 17.48 -12.93
CA THR A 123 4.21 18.25 -12.54
C THR A 123 3.28 17.53 -11.57
N LEU A 124 3.41 16.21 -11.39
CA LEU A 124 2.63 15.45 -10.41
C LEU A 124 3.10 15.80 -9.00
N ALA A 125 2.26 16.48 -8.23
CA ALA A 125 2.53 16.90 -6.86
C ALA A 125 2.15 15.84 -5.83
N GLU A 126 1.15 15.00 -6.12
CA GLU A 126 0.71 13.95 -5.20
C GLU A 126 0.02 12.81 -5.96
N LEU A 127 0.38 11.58 -5.60
CA LEU A 127 -0.42 10.37 -5.84
C LEU A 127 -0.98 9.90 -4.50
N SER A 128 -2.31 9.88 -4.35
CA SER A 128 -2.99 9.46 -3.11
C SER A 128 -3.92 8.29 -3.40
N VAL A 129 -3.77 7.18 -2.67
CA VAL A 129 -4.63 6.00 -2.80
C VAL A 129 -5.44 5.81 -1.51
N PHE A 130 -6.76 5.92 -1.62
CA PHE A 130 -7.72 5.71 -0.53
C PHE A 130 -8.38 4.35 -0.69
N SER A 131 -8.07 3.43 0.21
CA SER A 131 -8.63 2.08 0.17
C SER A 131 -8.44 1.38 1.52
N HIS A 132 -8.94 0.15 1.62
CA HIS A 132 -8.36 -0.82 2.53
C HIS A 132 -6.89 -1.07 2.14
N ALA A 133 -6.04 -1.52 3.06
CA ALA A 133 -4.64 -1.76 2.74
C ALA A 133 -4.01 -2.80 3.66
N TRP A 134 -2.92 -3.39 3.17
CA TRP A 134 -2.09 -4.34 3.90
C TRP A 134 -0.62 -4.15 3.48
N ALA A 135 0.29 -4.99 3.99
CA ALA A 135 1.72 -4.92 3.65
C ALA A 135 2.00 -4.97 2.13
N GLY A 136 1.24 -5.77 1.38
CA GLY A 136 1.38 -5.90 -0.07
C GLY A 136 0.82 -4.72 -0.87
N GLY A 137 0.17 -3.76 -0.22
CA GLY A 137 -0.29 -2.51 -0.81
C GLY A 137 -1.77 -2.20 -0.56
N PRO A 138 -2.28 -1.14 -1.21
CA PRO A 138 -3.71 -0.86 -1.33
C PRO A 138 -4.51 -2.09 -1.80
N ILE A 139 -5.72 -2.27 -1.25
CA ILE A 139 -6.69 -3.27 -1.71
C ILE A 139 -7.81 -2.48 -2.42
N LEU A 140 -7.74 -2.40 -3.75
CA LEU A 140 -8.64 -1.57 -4.55
C LEU A 140 -9.96 -2.29 -4.77
N VAL A 141 -9.95 -3.59 -5.05
CA VAL A 141 -11.15 -4.42 -5.20
C VAL A 141 -11.05 -5.78 -4.50
N ASN A 142 -9.95 -6.09 -3.83
CA ASN A 142 -9.72 -7.38 -3.17
C ASN A 142 -9.73 -8.55 -4.16
N SER A 143 -8.96 -8.38 -5.23
CA SER A 143 -8.64 -9.43 -6.19
C SER A 143 -7.46 -10.26 -5.71
N ASP A 144 -7.46 -11.54 -6.09
CA ASP A 144 -6.37 -12.45 -5.81
C ASP A 144 -5.42 -12.53 -7.00
N ASN A 145 -4.16 -12.87 -6.74
CA ASN A 145 -3.19 -13.33 -7.72
C ASN A 145 -2.98 -14.82 -7.48
N ASP A 146 -3.82 -15.66 -8.08
CA ASP A 146 -3.77 -17.11 -7.89
C ASP A 146 -2.81 -17.80 -8.87
N ARG A 147 -2.08 -16.98 -9.65
CA ARG A 147 -1.16 -17.41 -10.72
C ARG A 147 -1.89 -18.18 -11.82
N SER A 148 -3.16 -17.89 -12.06
CA SER A 148 -3.95 -18.52 -13.10
C SER A 148 -4.76 -17.50 -13.90
N VAL A 149 -5.21 -17.87 -15.09
CA VAL A 149 -6.03 -16.99 -15.95
C VAL A 149 -7.28 -17.73 -16.36
N VAL A 150 -8.44 -17.10 -16.17
CA VAL A 150 -9.71 -17.64 -16.67
C VAL A 150 -9.96 -17.16 -18.09
N VAL A 151 -9.89 -18.06 -19.06
CA VAL A 151 -10.17 -17.77 -20.48
C VAL A 151 -11.47 -18.44 -20.95
N PRO A 152 -12.26 -17.81 -21.83
CA PRO A 152 -13.41 -18.49 -22.43
C PRO A 152 -12.95 -19.68 -23.29
N ALA A 153 -13.58 -20.84 -23.11
CA ALA A 153 -13.36 -22.02 -23.94
C ALA A 153 -13.83 -21.72 -25.37
N ARG A 154 -13.02 -22.10 -26.37
CA ARG A 154 -13.42 -21.92 -27.78
C ARG A 154 -14.68 -22.75 -28.09
N PRO A 155 -15.68 -22.21 -28.80
CA PRO A 155 -16.95 -22.88 -29.08
C PRO A 155 -16.84 -24.19 -29.90
N ASN A 156 -15.69 -24.49 -30.52
CA ASN A 156 -15.50 -25.71 -31.34
C ASN A 156 -15.05 -26.95 -30.54
N ILE A 157 -14.97 -26.89 -29.21
CA ILE A 157 -14.74 -28.08 -28.37
C ILE A 157 -16.06 -28.46 -27.68
N GLY A 158 -17.09 -28.81 -28.46
CA GLY A 158 -18.22 -29.70 -28.12
C GLY A 158 -19.01 -29.54 -26.80
N ALA A 159 -18.69 -28.58 -25.95
CA ALA A 159 -19.23 -28.37 -24.62
C ALA A 159 -19.53 -26.88 -24.49
N GLY A 160 -20.81 -26.56 -24.26
CA GLY A 160 -21.32 -25.20 -24.30
C GLY A 160 -20.49 -24.23 -23.45
N GLY A 161 -20.15 -23.09 -24.03
CA GLY A 161 -19.82 -21.82 -23.36
C GLY A 161 -19.03 -21.86 -22.04
N GLY A 162 -18.10 -22.80 -21.86
CA GLY A 162 -17.35 -22.95 -20.61
C GLY A 162 -16.18 -21.96 -20.50
N THR A 163 -15.58 -21.87 -19.32
CA THR A 163 -14.27 -21.23 -19.10
C THR A 163 -13.20 -22.29 -18.79
N ILE A 164 -11.95 -22.01 -19.13
CA ILE A 164 -10.79 -22.83 -18.81
C ILE A 164 -9.86 -21.97 -17.96
N THR A 165 -9.38 -22.53 -16.85
CA THR A 165 -8.32 -21.92 -16.03
C THR A 165 -6.95 -22.39 -16.51
N VAL A 166 -6.04 -21.46 -16.80
CA VAL A 166 -4.68 -21.76 -17.27
C VAL A 166 -3.66 -21.22 -16.26
N ALA A 167 -2.76 -22.06 -15.76
CA ALA A 167 -1.69 -21.63 -14.86
C ALA A 167 -0.66 -20.76 -15.60
N LEU A 168 -0.21 -19.68 -14.97
CA LEU A 168 0.87 -18.83 -15.45
C LEU A 168 2.22 -19.49 -15.17
N GLY A 169 2.94 -19.86 -16.23
CA GLY A 169 4.25 -20.54 -16.14
C GLY A 169 5.44 -19.63 -15.83
N SER A 170 5.26 -18.30 -15.82
CA SER A 170 6.31 -17.32 -15.47
C SER A 170 6.14 -16.86 -14.04
N THR A 171 7.24 -16.53 -13.35
CA THR A 171 7.22 -15.93 -12.01
C THR A 171 7.00 -14.41 -12.03
N THR A 172 7.13 -13.76 -13.18
CA THR A 172 7.02 -12.30 -13.32
C THR A 172 5.76 -11.85 -14.06
N LEU A 173 5.04 -12.77 -14.71
CA LEU A 173 3.78 -12.42 -15.38
C LEU A 173 2.74 -12.07 -14.33
N ARG A 174 2.13 -10.89 -14.48
CA ARG A 174 0.97 -10.48 -13.69
C ARG A 174 -0.26 -11.29 -14.10
N ASP A 175 -1.05 -11.67 -13.11
CA ASP A 175 -2.36 -12.28 -13.31
C ASP A 175 -3.33 -11.23 -13.89
N PRO A 176 -3.92 -11.46 -15.09
CA PRO A 176 -4.90 -10.54 -15.68
C PRO A 176 -6.18 -10.39 -14.85
N ASP A 177 -6.51 -11.37 -14.00
CA ASP A 177 -7.64 -11.31 -13.06
C ASP A 177 -7.32 -10.44 -11.84
N ASP A 178 -6.03 -10.19 -11.58
CA ASP A 178 -5.59 -9.36 -10.46
C ASP A 178 -5.63 -7.87 -10.81
N ARG A 179 -6.46 -7.13 -10.06
CA ARG A 179 -6.70 -5.69 -10.17
C ARG A 179 -5.99 -4.88 -9.09
N ASP A 180 -5.42 -5.53 -8.08
CA ASP A 180 -4.78 -4.90 -6.92
C ASP A 180 -3.23 -4.88 -7.05
N PRO A 181 -2.53 -3.89 -6.47
CA PRO A 181 -1.08 -3.79 -6.55
C PRO A 181 -0.34 -5.04 -6.06
N ARG A 182 0.79 -5.35 -6.72
CA ARG A 182 1.74 -6.42 -6.36
C ARG A 182 3.18 -5.93 -6.50
N VAL A 183 3.88 -5.86 -5.36
CA VAL A 183 5.28 -5.41 -5.29
C VAL A 183 6.19 -6.17 -6.26
N GLU A 184 5.99 -7.48 -6.34
CA GLU A 184 6.86 -8.41 -7.04
C GLU A 184 6.58 -8.49 -8.55
N LEU A 185 5.47 -7.92 -9.02
CA LEU A 185 5.03 -8.02 -10.41
C LEU A 185 4.89 -6.66 -11.10
N ASP A 186 4.52 -5.60 -10.39
CA ASP A 186 4.04 -4.37 -11.03
C ASP A 186 5.14 -3.51 -11.65
N PHE A 187 6.30 -3.45 -10.99
CA PHE A 187 7.40 -2.56 -11.39
C PHE A 187 8.53 -3.31 -12.10
N VAL A 188 8.21 -4.49 -12.66
CA VAL A 188 9.14 -5.35 -13.39
C VAL A 188 8.55 -5.77 -14.75
N PRO A 189 9.40 -6.13 -15.73
CA PRO A 189 8.93 -6.68 -16.99
C PRO A 189 8.16 -8.01 -16.82
N PRO A 190 7.08 -8.24 -17.59
CA PRO A 190 6.59 -7.38 -18.69
C PRO A 190 5.51 -6.37 -18.27
N THR A 191 5.20 -6.25 -16.97
CA THR A 191 4.13 -5.36 -16.51
C THR A 191 4.51 -3.88 -16.58
N MET A 192 5.76 -3.56 -16.24
CA MET A 192 6.32 -2.22 -16.45
C MET A 192 7.77 -2.32 -16.90
N GLU A 193 8.00 -1.91 -18.14
CA GLU A 193 9.34 -1.88 -18.74
C GLU A 193 10.20 -0.79 -18.10
N ALA A 194 11.51 -0.87 -18.33
CA ALA A 194 12.46 0.08 -17.74
C ALA A 194 12.18 1.54 -18.15
N ASP A 195 11.77 1.76 -19.39
CA ASP A 195 11.44 3.09 -19.93
C ASP A 195 10.17 3.65 -19.30
N ASP A 196 9.10 2.84 -19.20
CA ASP A 196 7.86 3.24 -18.53
C ASP A 196 8.09 3.51 -17.04
N ARG A 197 8.93 2.71 -16.38
CA ARG A 197 9.31 2.95 -14.98
C ARG A 197 10.10 4.25 -14.83
N ALA A 198 10.93 4.62 -15.80
CA ALA A 198 11.61 5.92 -15.81
C ALA A 198 10.62 7.07 -16.02
N LEU A 199 9.62 6.92 -16.89
CA LEU A 199 8.54 7.89 -17.10
C LEU A 199 7.67 8.04 -15.84
N PHE A 200 7.33 6.94 -15.18
CA PHE A 200 6.60 6.92 -13.91
C PHE A 200 7.30 7.79 -12.87
N ALA A 201 8.61 7.60 -12.66
CA ALA A 201 9.40 8.43 -11.75
C ALA A 201 9.46 9.90 -12.22
N LYS A 202 9.61 10.13 -13.53
CA LYS A 202 9.72 11.47 -14.13
C LYS A 202 8.43 12.30 -14.01
N ALA A 203 7.28 11.68 -13.77
CA ALA A 203 6.02 12.38 -13.55
C ALA A 203 6.07 13.31 -12.33
N PHE A 204 6.75 12.88 -11.26
CA PHE A 204 6.73 13.51 -9.96
C PHE A 204 7.54 14.82 -9.92
N ALA A 205 6.93 15.87 -9.35
CA ALA A 205 7.60 17.12 -9.04
C ALA A 205 8.63 16.95 -7.91
N LYS A 206 9.58 17.89 -7.80
CA LYS A 206 10.69 17.83 -6.82
C LYS A 206 10.25 17.60 -5.36
N ASN A 207 9.12 18.18 -4.95
CA ASN A 207 8.58 18.07 -3.59
C ASN A 207 7.28 17.26 -3.57
N ALA A 208 7.09 16.39 -4.57
CA ALA A 208 5.93 15.53 -4.63
C ALA A 208 6.01 14.40 -3.60
N LEU A 209 4.89 13.73 -3.42
CA LEU A 209 4.79 12.60 -2.50
C LEU A 209 3.79 11.57 -2.99
N VAL A 210 3.89 10.38 -2.43
CA VAL A 210 2.85 9.34 -2.51
C VAL A 210 2.20 9.19 -1.15
N TRP A 211 0.90 8.99 -1.12
CA TRP A 211 0.13 8.68 0.07
C TRP A 211 -0.64 7.37 -0.14
N LEU A 212 -0.42 6.42 0.75
CA LEU A 212 -1.16 5.18 0.83
C LEU A 212 -2.02 5.23 2.08
N TRP A 213 -3.26 5.66 1.91
CA TRP A 213 -4.21 5.77 3.00
C TRP A 213 -4.80 4.39 3.28
N GLY A 214 -4.58 3.90 4.49
CA GLY A 214 -5.09 2.61 4.92
C GLY A 214 -4.21 1.98 6.00
N CYS A 215 -4.54 0.74 6.34
CA CYS A 215 -3.82 -0.05 7.32
C CYS A 215 -2.53 -0.64 6.73
N GLN A 216 -1.57 -0.97 7.59
CA GLN A 216 -0.50 -1.92 7.30
C GLN A 216 -0.43 -2.95 8.43
N ALA A 217 -1.61 -3.43 8.85
CA ALA A 217 -1.83 -4.22 10.07
C ALA A 217 -1.43 -5.69 9.90
N THR A 218 -0.20 -5.95 9.46
CA THR A 218 0.35 -7.30 9.41
C THR A 218 0.45 -7.86 10.82
N GLU A 219 -0.43 -8.81 11.12
CA GLU A 219 -0.62 -9.39 12.45
C GLU A 219 0.69 -9.95 13.03
N ALA A 220 1.50 -10.63 12.20
CA ALA A 220 2.80 -11.16 12.61
C ALA A 220 3.73 -10.08 13.19
N VAL A 221 3.79 -8.90 12.57
CA VAL A 221 4.64 -7.79 13.02
C VAL A 221 4.04 -7.09 14.22
N HIS A 222 2.72 -6.85 14.20
CA HIS A 222 2.00 -6.30 15.34
C HIS A 222 2.22 -7.15 16.59
N ASN A 223 2.11 -8.48 16.46
CA ASN A 223 2.32 -9.42 17.55
C ASN A 223 3.73 -9.30 18.13
N VAL A 224 4.75 -9.32 17.29
CA VAL A 224 6.16 -9.21 17.71
C VAL A 224 6.43 -7.89 18.43
N LEU A 225 6.01 -6.76 17.85
CA LEU A 225 6.20 -5.44 18.46
C LEU A 225 5.43 -5.32 19.78
N SER A 226 4.21 -5.83 19.83
CA SER A 226 3.43 -5.86 21.08
C SER A 226 4.13 -6.71 22.15
N ARG A 227 4.71 -7.87 21.80
CA ARG A 227 5.48 -8.67 22.77
C ARG A 227 6.77 -7.99 23.22
N LEU A 228 7.41 -7.22 22.34
CA LEU A 228 8.55 -6.39 22.70
C LEU A 228 8.14 -5.33 23.72
N GLU A 229 7.09 -4.58 23.42
CA GLU A 229 6.62 -3.46 24.23
C GLU A 229 6.19 -3.87 25.63
N HIS A 230 5.65 -5.09 25.78
CA HIS A 230 5.26 -5.67 27.07
C HIS A 230 6.39 -6.47 27.75
N SER A 231 7.56 -6.59 27.12
CA SER A 231 8.71 -7.25 27.74
C SER A 231 9.27 -6.41 28.88
N LYS A 232 9.63 -7.08 29.98
CA LYS A 232 10.32 -6.44 31.12
C LYS A 232 11.69 -5.86 30.74
N ASP A 233 12.27 -6.35 29.65
CA ASP A 233 13.58 -5.92 29.14
C ASP A 233 13.46 -4.67 28.26
N TYR A 234 12.26 -4.37 27.75
CA TYR A 234 12.05 -3.22 26.88
C TYR A 234 12.05 -1.90 27.65
N ARG A 235 12.67 -0.89 27.05
CA ARG A 235 12.62 0.50 27.50
C ARG A 235 12.21 1.36 26.31
N ILE A 236 11.45 2.41 26.56
CA ILE A 236 10.99 3.33 25.51
C ILE A 236 12.14 4.07 24.82
N THR A 237 13.24 4.28 25.53
CA THR A 237 14.50 4.85 25.06
C THR A 237 15.67 4.18 25.76
N GLY A 238 16.88 4.31 25.20
CA GLY A 238 18.13 3.94 25.87
C GLY A 238 18.59 2.50 25.69
N LEU A 239 17.84 1.65 24.99
CA LEU A 239 18.35 0.32 24.62
C LEU A 239 19.45 0.43 23.55
N GLY A 240 20.61 -0.14 23.85
CA GLY A 240 21.72 -0.33 22.95
C GLY A 240 21.58 -1.58 22.09
N ASP A 241 22.37 -1.65 21.02
CA ASP A 241 22.34 -2.75 20.03
C ASP A 241 22.63 -4.13 20.63
N GLU A 242 23.46 -4.16 21.67
CA GLU A 242 23.93 -5.37 22.32
C GLU A 242 23.06 -5.80 23.52
N ASP A 243 22.10 -4.97 23.93
CA ASP A 243 21.15 -5.33 24.98
C ASP A 243 20.33 -6.54 24.55
N VAL A 244 20.06 -7.44 25.49
CA VAL A 244 19.28 -8.65 25.24
C VAL A 244 17.85 -8.42 25.65
N VAL A 245 16.92 -8.76 24.76
CA VAL A 245 15.49 -8.74 25.05
C VAL A 245 14.91 -10.14 24.90
N THR A 246 14.04 -10.51 25.84
CA THR A 246 13.26 -11.74 25.76
C THR A 246 11.80 -11.41 25.46
N LEU A 247 11.33 -11.94 24.34
CA LEU A 247 9.94 -11.88 23.87
C LEU A 247 9.25 -13.16 24.29
N THR A 248 8.20 -13.08 25.11
CA THR A 248 7.41 -14.24 25.55
C THR A 248 6.03 -14.25 24.92
N ASN A 249 5.45 -15.43 24.73
CA ASN A 249 4.12 -15.63 24.14
C ASN A 249 4.01 -15.05 22.72
N VAL A 250 5.10 -15.11 21.95
CA VAL A 250 5.07 -14.74 20.54
C VAL A 250 4.23 -15.76 19.77
N ALA A 251 3.27 -15.27 18.98
CA ALA A 251 2.43 -16.13 18.15
C ALA A 251 3.28 -16.83 17.08
N LYS A 252 2.83 -18.00 16.61
CA LYS A 252 3.58 -18.83 15.66
C LYS A 252 3.94 -18.04 14.41
N GLU A 253 2.99 -17.28 13.88
CA GLU A 253 3.10 -16.46 12.68
C GLU A 253 4.15 -15.35 12.87
N GLY A 254 4.20 -14.74 14.05
CA GLY A 254 5.21 -13.75 14.42
C GLY A 254 6.62 -14.36 14.46
N VAL A 255 6.76 -15.54 15.07
CA VAL A 255 8.05 -16.24 15.15
C VAL A 255 8.53 -16.66 13.78
N ASP A 256 7.65 -17.24 12.96
CA ASP A 256 7.98 -17.71 11.62
C ASP A 256 8.37 -16.54 10.71
N PHE A 257 7.68 -15.40 10.80
CA PHE A 257 8.02 -14.20 10.03
C PHE A 257 9.35 -13.57 10.50
N MET A 258 9.62 -13.54 11.80
CA MET A 258 10.93 -13.12 12.33
C MET A 258 12.05 -14.04 11.85
N GLU A 259 11.84 -15.36 11.91
CA GLU A 259 12.82 -16.35 11.50
C GLU A 259 13.10 -16.27 10.00
N GLN A 260 12.09 -16.06 9.14
CA GLN A 260 12.29 -15.86 7.71
C GLN A 260 13.29 -14.73 7.41
N ILE A 261 13.28 -13.65 8.21
CA ILE A 261 14.18 -12.51 8.05
C ILE A 261 15.54 -12.75 8.73
N LEU A 262 15.55 -13.40 9.90
CA LEU A 262 16.72 -13.49 10.78
C LEU A 262 17.51 -14.80 10.66
N GLU A 263 16.95 -15.86 10.07
CA GLU A 263 17.62 -17.16 9.87
C GLU A 263 18.97 -17.02 9.15
N PRO A 264 19.13 -16.21 8.09
CA PRO A 264 20.43 -16.02 7.44
C PRO A 264 21.53 -15.43 8.35
N LEU A 265 21.13 -14.80 9.47
CA LEU A 265 22.03 -14.16 10.44
C LEU A 265 22.23 -14.99 11.71
N LEU A 266 21.18 -15.66 12.19
CA LEU A 266 21.12 -16.30 13.50
C LEU A 266 20.90 -17.82 13.44
N GLY A 267 20.58 -18.36 12.26
CA GLY A 267 20.02 -19.70 12.13
C GLY A 267 18.58 -19.78 12.66
N LYS A 268 18.04 -20.99 12.72
CA LYS A 268 16.69 -21.23 13.23
C LYS A 268 16.61 -20.97 14.73
N PHE A 269 15.50 -20.41 15.17
CA PHE A 269 15.21 -20.18 16.57
C PHE A 269 14.99 -21.50 17.32
N PRO A 270 15.56 -21.63 18.53
CA PRO A 270 15.42 -22.84 19.33
C PRO A 270 13.98 -23.04 19.81
N LYS A 271 13.66 -24.27 20.26
CA LYS A 271 12.40 -24.57 20.96
C LYS A 271 12.52 -24.20 22.45
N PRO A 272 11.42 -23.79 23.13
CA PRO A 272 10.08 -23.56 22.58
C PRO A 272 10.01 -22.27 21.76
N ARG A 273 9.34 -22.32 20.60
CA ARG A 273 9.29 -21.20 19.65
C ARG A 273 8.50 -19.98 20.16
N SER A 274 7.67 -20.13 21.19
CA SER A 274 6.90 -19.03 21.78
C SER A 274 7.72 -18.06 22.63
N THR A 275 9.00 -18.36 22.87
CA THR A 275 9.94 -17.48 23.58
C THR A 275 11.16 -17.24 22.71
N VAL A 276 11.39 -15.98 22.33
CA VAL A 276 12.52 -15.59 21.49
C VAL A 276 13.41 -14.64 22.27
N THR A 277 14.66 -15.03 22.51
CA THR A 277 15.67 -14.19 23.18
C THR A 277 16.75 -13.80 22.20
N LEU A 278 16.95 -12.50 21.99
CA LEU A 278 17.90 -12.00 21.02
C LEU A 278 18.43 -10.61 21.37
N LYS A 279 19.55 -10.22 20.76
CA LYS A 279 20.10 -8.87 20.89
C LYS A 279 19.21 -7.86 20.19
N PHE A 280 18.99 -6.70 20.79
CA PHE A 280 18.04 -5.69 20.36
C PHE A 280 18.28 -5.20 18.92
N LYS A 281 19.53 -5.17 18.45
CA LYS A 281 19.87 -4.87 17.04
C LYS A 281 19.15 -5.77 16.02
N PHE A 282 18.88 -7.03 16.35
CA PHE A 282 18.16 -7.93 15.44
C PHE A 282 16.65 -7.68 15.45
N VAL A 283 16.08 -7.18 16.56
CA VAL A 283 14.68 -6.69 16.59
C VAL A 283 14.55 -5.44 15.70
N LYS A 284 15.48 -4.50 15.83
CA LYS A 284 15.54 -3.31 14.97
C LYS A 284 15.67 -3.68 13.49
N PHE A 285 16.57 -4.61 13.18
CA PHE A 285 16.75 -5.09 11.81
C PHE A 285 15.50 -5.78 11.27
N PHE A 286 14.85 -6.66 12.05
CA PHE A 286 13.58 -7.27 11.68
C PHE A 286 12.50 -6.22 11.35
N ALA A 287 12.25 -5.27 12.25
CA ALA A 287 11.24 -4.25 12.04
C ALA A 287 11.56 -3.34 10.84
N CYS A 288 12.83 -3.02 10.62
CA CYS A 288 13.25 -2.30 9.42
C CYS A 288 12.97 -3.10 8.14
N VAL A 289 13.43 -4.35 8.07
CA VAL A 289 13.27 -5.20 6.88
C VAL A 289 11.81 -5.45 6.59
N ALA A 290 10.99 -5.73 7.62
CA ALA A 290 9.56 -5.89 7.46
C ALA A 290 8.93 -4.67 6.79
N ASN A 291 9.26 -3.44 7.23
CA ASN A 291 8.78 -2.23 6.55
C ASN A 291 9.34 -2.08 5.13
N ARG A 292 10.60 -2.46 4.88
CA ARG A 292 11.19 -2.41 3.53
C ARG A 292 10.60 -3.41 2.55
N MET A 293 9.97 -4.48 3.03
CA MET A 293 9.23 -5.44 2.21
C MET A 293 7.83 -4.93 1.80
N SER A 294 7.37 -3.79 2.32
CA SER A 294 6.03 -3.29 2.04
C SER A 294 5.95 -2.55 0.70
N TYR A 295 4.76 -2.54 0.11
CA TYR A 295 4.49 -1.76 -1.10
C TYR A 295 4.85 -0.28 -0.94
N ALA A 296 4.69 0.29 0.26
CA ALA A 296 5.05 1.68 0.54
C ALA A 296 6.55 1.96 0.30
N ALA A 297 7.42 1.05 0.73
CA ALA A 297 8.86 1.14 0.50
C ALA A 297 9.20 0.99 -0.99
N HIS A 298 8.57 0.03 -1.66
CA HIS A 298 8.79 -0.24 -3.09
C HIS A 298 8.34 0.92 -3.97
N ILE A 299 7.15 1.48 -3.74
CA ILE A 299 6.67 2.62 -4.54
C ILE A 299 7.49 3.88 -4.27
N ALA A 300 8.01 4.09 -3.05
CA ALA A 300 8.96 5.18 -2.78
C ALA A 300 10.22 5.04 -3.66
N ASP A 301 10.79 3.84 -3.71
CA ASP A 301 11.99 3.57 -4.51
C ASP A 301 11.76 3.70 -6.01
N VAL A 302 10.58 3.31 -6.51
CA VAL A 302 10.25 3.40 -7.94
C VAL A 302 9.90 4.83 -8.33
N ALA A 303 9.04 5.50 -7.54
CA ALA A 303 8.61 6.88 -7.80
C ALA A 303 9.71 7.92 -7.55
N LYS A 304 10.76 7.56 -6.81
CA LYS A 304 11.85 8.47 -6.38
C LYS A 304 11.35 9.64 -5.54
N VAL A 305 10.24 9.46 -4.81
CA VAL A 305 9.69 10.44 -3.88
C VAL A 305 9.30 9.80 -2.56
N GLU A 306 9.12 10.62 -1.52
CA GLU A 306 8.65 10.12 -0.23
C GLU A 306 7.26 9.51 -0.33
N THR A 307 7.08 8.36 0.30
CA THR A 307 5.77 7.70 0.46
C THR A 307 5.33 7.76 1.91
N ARG A 308 4.07 8.11 2.15
CA ARG A 308 3.43 8.09 3.48
C ARG A 308 2.48 6.91 3.56
N ALA A 309 2.74 6.00 4.49
CA ALA A 309 1.92 4.80 4.73
C ALA A 309 1.91 4.44 6.22
N ALA A 310 0.94 3.64 6.67
CA ALA A 310 0.93 3.16 8.04
C ALA A 310 2.21 2.33 8.30
N PRO A 311 2.86 2.45 9.46
CA PRO A 311 3.99 1.58 9.76
C PRO A 311 3.52 0.13 9.88
N MET A 312 4.39 -0.82 9.53
CA MET A 312 4.09 -2.24 9.60
C MET A 312 3.61 -2.64 11.01
N GLY A 313 2.48 -3.35 11.08
CA GLY A 313 1.82 -3.75 12.31
C GLY A 313 0.83 -2.73 12.88
N ALA A 314 0.54 -1.63 12.18
CA ALA A 314 -0.44 -0.63 12.60
C ALA A 314 -1.67 -0.59 11.68
N GLY A 315 -2.84 -0.44 12.31
CA GLY A 315 -4.13 -0.21 11.65
C GLY A 315 -4.45 1.27 11.51
N SER A 316 -5.40 1.58 10.64
CA SER A 316 -5.93 2.93 10.41
C SER A 316 -7.44 2.97 10.60
N ASN A 317 -7.93 4.12 11.03
CA ASN A 317 -9.35 4.43 11.14
C ASN A 317 -9.67 5.71 10.38
N TYR A 318 -10.95 6.03 10.29
CA TYR A 318 -11.40 7.31 9.73
C TYR A 318 -11.17 8.44 10.73
N ASP A 319 -10.67 9.56 10.21
CA ASP A 319 -10.54 10.79 10.98
C ASP A 319 -11.93 11.43 11.18
N THR A 320 -12.07 12.30 12.17
CA THR A 320 -13.31 13.03 12.43
C THR A 320 -13.16 14.52 12.13
N GLY A 321 -14.28 15.24 12.01
CA GLY A 321 -14.28 16.69 11.76
C GLY A 321 -14.46 17.07 10.27
N PRO A 322 -14.16 18.33 9.90
CA PRO A 322 -14.44 18.82 8.55
C PRO A 322 -13.51 18.19 7.52
N LEU A 323 -14.09 17.70 6.41
CA LEU A 323 -13.39 17.01 5.33
C LEU A 323 -12.56 15.82 5.86
N PRO A 324 -13.18 14.83 6.53
CA PRO A 324 -12.46 13.72 7.13
C PRO A 324 -11.70 12.92 6.07
N LEU A 325 -10.56 12.36 6.46
CA LEU A 325 -9.77 11.42 5.66
C LEU A 325 -9.55 10.16 6.52
N MET A 326 -8.38 9.52 6.40
CA MET A 326 -7.97 8.40 7.25
C MET A 326 -6.81 8.82 8.15
N ARG A 327 -6.60 8.10 9.25
CA ARG A 327 -5.50 8.27 10.19
C ARG A 327 -5.04 6.92 10.72
N VAL A 328 -3.76 6.74 10.97
CA VAL A 328 -3.28 5.56 11.70
C VAL A 328 -3.78 5.65 13.14
N ASP A 329 -4.33 4.56 13.67
CA ASP A 329 -5.02 4.56 14.97
C ASP A 329 -4.02 4.87 16.11
N PRO A 330 -4.29 5.89 16.96
CA PRO A 330 -3.48 6.19 18.13
C PRO A 330 -3.29 5.03 19.12
N VAL A 331 -4.11 3.96 19.07
CA VAL A 331 -3.89 2.75 19.87
C VAL A 331 -2.50 2.14 19.65
N TYR A 332 -1.89 2.38 18.48
CA TYR A 332 -0.54 1.92 18.14
C TYR A 332 0.59 2.90 18.54
N ALA A 333 0.34 3.83 19.47
CA ALA A 333 1.32 4.84 19.90
C ALA A 333 2.66 4.26 20.37
N ALA A 334 2.65 3.06 20.98
CA ALA A 334 3.87 2.36 21.37
C ALA A 334 4.72 1.96 20.15
N HIS A 335 4.09 1.45 19.08
CA HIS A 335 4.78 1.13 17.82
C HIS A 335 5.41 2.39 17.23
N PHE A 336 4.66 3.50 17.17
CA PHE A 336 5.17 4.77 16.63
C PHE A 336 6.40 5.24 17.41
N THR A 337 6.38 5.09 18.73
CA THR A 337 7.49 5.46 19.59
C THR A 337 8.70 4.57 19.37
N PHE A 338 8.51 3.26 19.21
CA PHE A 338 9.59 2.34 18.82
C PHE A 338 10.22 2.78 17.49
N TYR A 339 9.41 3.03 16.45
CA TYR A 339 9.89 3.44 15.14
C TYR A 339 10.66 4.77 15.19
N ARG A 340 10.18 5.77 15.95
CA ARG A 340 10.89 7.04 16.14
C ARG A 340 12.22 6.86 16.87
N ASN A 341 12.18 6.22 18.03
CA ASN A 341 13.31 6.23 18.95
C ASN A 341 14.43 5.28 18.51
N TYR A 342 14.09 4.16 17.90
CA TYR A 342 15.05 3.10 17.59
C TYR A 342 15.37 2.96 16.11
N LEU A 343 14.49 3.42 15.23
CA LEU A 343 14.68 3.39 13.78
C LEU A 343 14.74 4.79 13.16
N ASN A 344 14.74 5.85 13.97
CA ASN A 344 14.81 7.26 13.55
C ASN A 344 13.76 7.61 12.48
N ARG A 345 12.57 6.99 12.58
CA ARG A 345 11.51 7.16 11.58
C ARG A 345 10.78 8.47 11.76
N LYS A 346 10.54 9.15 10.64
CA LYS A 346 9.70 10.35 10.57
C LYS A 346 8.25 9.97 10.26
N PHE A 347 7.35 10.84 10.68
CA PHE A 347 5.91 10.70 10.47
C PHE A 347 5.37 11.93 9.75
N ASP A 348 4.21 11.79 9.13
CA ASP A 348 3.60 12.83 8.31
C ASP A 348 3.38 14.13 9.11
N PRO A 349 3.64 15.31 8.50
CA PRO A 349 3.42 16.59 9.15
C PRO A 349 1.93 16.91 9.34
N ASP A 350 1.03 16.19 8.66
CA ASP A 350 -0.42 16.39 8.78
C ASP A 350 -0.98 15.77 10.08
N GLY A 351 -0.13 15.15 10.91
CA GLY A 351 -0.45 14.64 12.24
C GLY A 351 -1.20 13.31 12.25
N ARG A 352 -1.30 12.62 11.10
CA ARG A 352 -2.13 11.41 10.93
C ARG A 352 -1.40 10.11 11.25
N GLN A 353 -0.17 10.21 11.74
CA GLN A 353 0.67 9.10 12.20
C GLN A 353 1.05 8.10 11.10
N TYR A 354 1.05 8.54 9.84
CA TYR A 354 1.63 7.80 8.73
C TYR A 354 3.15 7.96 8.74
N MET A 355 3.87 6.85 8.67
CA MET A 355 5.33 6.83 8.61
C MET A 355 5.81 7.26 7.21
N ILE A 356 6.93 7.97 7.15
CA ILE A 356 7.56 8.39 5.91
C ILE A 356 8.58 7.32 5.47
N PHE A 357 8.40 6.82 4.26
CA PHE A 357 9.30 5.92 3.56
C PHE A 357 10.11 6.72 2.55
N THR A 358 11.43 6.78 2.73
CA THR A 358 12.32 7.54 1.85
C THR A 358 12.89 6.63 0.75
N PRO A 359 13.00 7.11 -0.50
CA PRO A 359 13.61 6.35 -1.59
C PRO A 359 15.05 5.93 -1.28
N GLY A 360 15.41 4.69 -1.60
CA GLY A 360 16.76 4.15 -1.45
C GLY A 360 17.19 3.90 0.00
N GLU A 361 16.28 4.06 0.97
CA GLU A 361 16.58 3.82 2.37
C GLU A 361 16.80 2.32 2.64
N GLY A 362 17.96 1.98 3.21
CA GLY A 362 18.31 0.61 3.56
C GLY A 362 18.12 0.27 5.04
N CYS A 363 18.29 -1.01 5.36
CA CYS A 363 18.37 -1.48 6.75
C CYS A 363 19.81 -1.75 7.15
N VAL A 364 20.22 -1.22 8.31
CA VAL A 364 21.55 -1.48 8.87
C VAL A 364 21.63 -2.96 9.27
N LYS A 365 22.36 -3.75 8.47
CA LYS A 365 22.53 -5.19 8.70
C LYS A 365 23.41 -5.43 9.93
N PRO A 366 22.91 -6.11 10.98
CA PRO A 366 23.73 -6.43 12.15
C PRO A 366 24.88 -7.36 11.78
N ALA A 367 26.03 -7.17 12.43
CA ALA A 367 27.11 -8.14 12.36
C ALA A 367 26.63 -9.50 12.90
N LYS A 368 27.03 -10.59 12.21
CA LYS A 368 26.79 -11.95 12.71
C LYS A 368 27.43 -12.11 14.09
N PRO A 369 26.80 -12.86 15.01
CA PRO A 369 27.48 -13.27 16.24
C PRO A 369 28.81 -13.94 15.87
N LYS A 370 29.90 -13.59 16.56
CA LYS A 370 31.12 -14.39 16.48
C LYS A 370 30.80 -15.78 17.05
N PRO A 371 31.25 -16.87 16.40
CA PRO A 371 30.97 -18.23 16.85
C PRO A 371 31.48 -18.50 18.27
#